data_AF-A0A7Z0SAG7-F1
#
_entry.id   AF-A0A7Z0SAG7-F1
#
_cell.length_a   1.000
_cell.length_b   1.000
_cell.length_c   1.000
_cell.angle_alpha   90.00
_cell.angle_beta   90.00
_cell.angle_gamma   90.00
#
_symmetry.space_group_name_H-M   'P 1'
#
loop_
_entity.id
_entity.type
_entity.pdbx_description
1 polymer ?
#
loop_
_entity_poly.entity_id
_entity_poly.type
_entity_poly.pdbx_seq_one_letter_code
_entity_poly.pdbx_strand_id
1 'polypeptide(L)'
;MMIRSSQLARRTPLRQKTPMRRAEPAPRRTGLAQRVALELGTAPVHRRGESSVFRSLAHRQIVASLPCIRCRRQMRSQAAHLNLAALGKGKGLKVSDAFLVPLCAPDLGAAGCHYLLDQSGRIPREESAALQIRWLKLTRTTLQARGQWPALAEADYQKIVIPYIDRCTA
;
A
#
# COMPACT_ATOMS: atom_id res chain seq x y z
N MET A 1 3.04 52.78 1.44
CA MET A 1 3.94 52.40 0.33
C MET A 1 3.37 51.17 -0.36
N MET A 2 2.79 51.30 -1.56
CA MET A 2 2.25 50.17 -2.34
C MET A 2 3.36 49.60 -3.24
N ILE A 3 3.66 48.31 -3.07
CA ILE A 3 4.60 47.59 -3.95
C ILE A 3 3.85 47.26 -5.25
N ARG A 4 4.22 47.92 -6.35
CA ARG A 4 3.75 47.58 -7.70
C ARG A 4 4.33 46.22 -8.11
N SER A 5 3.52 45.18 -8.07
CA SER A 5 3.87 43.88 -8.64
C SER A 5 3.97 44.04 -10.16
N SER A 6 5.16 43.84 -10.72
CA SER A 6 5.38 43.86 -12.16
C SER A 6 4.67 42.64 -12.78
N GLN A 7 3.69 42.91 -13.64
CA GLN A 7 2.98 41.87 -14.37
C GLN A 7 3.94 41.27 -15.41
N LEU A 8 4.50 40.10 -15.11
CA LEU A 8 5.22 39.29 -16.10
C LEU A 8 4.25 38.93 -17.23
N ALA A 9 4.53 39.42 -18.44
CA ALA A 9 3.77 39.03 -19.64
C ALA A 9 3.86 37.52 -19.84
N ARG A 10 2.73 36.81 -19.67
CA ARG A 10 2.64 35.38 -19.93
C ARG A 10 2.86 35.14 -21.42
N ARG A 11 4.05 34.61 -21.77
CA ARG A 11 4.31 34.11 -23.12
C ARG A 11 3.36 32.94 -23.40
N THR A 12 2.73 32.96 -24.57
CA THR A 12 1.87 31.87 -25.04
C THR A 12 2.69 30.57 -25.08
N PRO A 13 2.25 29.47 -24.44
CA PRO A 13 2.99 28.22 -24.49
C PRO A 13 3.09 27.74 -25.94
N LEU A 14 4.23 27.16 -26.30
CA LEU A 14 4.44 26.55 -27.62
C LEU A 14 3.37 25.48 -27.85
N ARG A 15 2.47 25.75 -28.78
CA ARG A 15 1.38 24.84 -29.15
C ARG A 15 1.96 23.77 -30.08
N GLN A 16 2.26 22.57 -29.56
CA GLN A 16 2.59 21.44 -30.43
C GLN A 16 1.40 21.15 -31.35
N LYS A 17 1.60 21.28 -32.67
CA LYS A 17 0.54 21.09 -33.68
C LYS A 17 0.20 19.62 -33.91
N THR A 18 1.06 18.69 -33.50
CA THR A 18 0.87 17.26 -33.72
C THR A 18 1.34 16.49 -32.49
N PRO A 19 0.50 15.66 -31.85
CA PRO A 19 0.98 14.74 -30.82
C PRO A 19 2.00 13.79 -31.46
N MET A 20 3.09 13.49 -30.75
CA MET A 20 4.05 12.48 -31.21
C MET A 20 3.30 11.16 -31.43
N ARG A 21 3.24 10.70 -32.69
CA ARG A 21 2.74 9.36 -32.99
C ARG A 21 3.76 8.37 -32.44
N ARG A 22 3.40 7.66 -31.37
CA ARG A 22 4.14 6.47 -30.95
C ARG A 22 4.00 5.45 -32.07
N ALA A 23 5.10 5.13 -32.76
CA ALA A 23 5.10 4.00 -33.66
C ALA A 23 4.77 2.73 -32.87
N GLU A 24 3.90 1.88 -33.43
CA GLU A 24 3.67 0.53 -32.91
C GLU A 24 5.04 -0.17 -32.85
N PRO A 25 5.48 -0.64 -31.66
CA PRO A 25 6.73 -1.37 -31.57
C PRO A 25 6.64 -2.62 -32.43
N ALA A 26 7.65 -2.86 -33.27
CA ALA A 26 7.72 -4.09 -34.06
C ALA A 26 7.56 -5.31 -33.13
N PRO A 27 6.83 -6.36 -33.55
CA PRO A 27 6.63 -7.54 -32.73
C PRO A 27 7.99 -8.15 -32.41
N ARG A 28 8.32 -8.21 -31.12
CA ARG A 28 9.56 -8.83 -30.65
C ARG A 28 9.47 -10.32 -30.94
N ARG A 29 10.23 -10.80 -31.92
CA ARG A 29 10.42 -12.23 -32.18
C ARG A 29 10.94 -12.89 -30.89
N THR A 30 10.34 -14.03 -30.51
CA THR A 30 10.79 -14.83 -29.36
C THR A 30 12.26 -15.19 -29.52
N GLY A 31 13.04 -15.02 -28.45
CA GLY A 31 14.48 -15.32 -28.47
C GLY A 31 14.76 -16.75 -28.92
N LEU A 32 15.92 -16.99 -29.55
CA LEU A 32 16.31 -18.33 -30.03
C LEU A 32 16.23 -19.36 -28.91
N ALA A 33 16.73 -19.03 -27.72
CA ALA A 33 16.68 -19.89 -26.54
C ALA A 33 15.26 -20.32 -26.16
N GLN A 34 14.29 -19.40 -26.22
CA GLN A 34 12.90 -19.72 -25.89
C GLN A 34 12.26 -20.63 -26.94
N ARG A 35 12.59 -20.45 -28.22
CA ARG A 35 12.12 -21.34 -29.30
C ARG A 35 12.70 -22.74 -29.16
N VAL A 36 14.01 -22.85 -28.90
CA VAL A 36 14.67 -24.13 -28.65
C VAL A 36 14.05 -24.82 -27.42
N ALA A 37 13.78 -24.08 -26.34
CA ALA A 37 13.16 -24.65 -25.15
C ALA A 37 11.71 -25.13 -25.40
N LEU A 38 10.93 -24.42 -26.22
CA LEU A 38 9.60 -24.85 -26.62
C LEU A 38 9.65 -26.13 -27.46
N GLU A 39 10.54 -26.17 -28.46
CA GLU A 39 10.67 -27.31 -29.37
C GLU A 39 11.16 -28.58 -28.64
N LEU A 40 12.10 -28.42 -27.69
CA LEU A 40 12.61 -29.51 -26.87
C LEU A 40 11.66 -29.88 -25.70
N GLY A 41 10.54 -29.18 -25.53
CA GLY A 41 9.62 -29.40 -24.40
C GLY A 41 10.21 -29.05 -23.03
N THR A 42 11.31 -28.29 -22.98
CA THR A 42 12.00 -27.88 -21.74
C THR A 42 11.64 -26.46 -21.29
N ALA A 43 10.73 -25.79 -22.01
CA ALA A 43 10.29 -24.45 -21.68
C ALA A 43 9.73 -24.36 -20.24
N PRO A 44 10.23 -23.44 -19.40
CA PRO A 44 9.76 -23.31 -18.04
C PRO A 44 8.29 -22.88 -18.03
N VAL A 45 7.45 -23.65 -17.35
CA VAL A 45 6.07 -23.25 -17.06
C VAL A 45 6.14 -22.21 -15.95
N HIS A 46 6.05 -20.93 -16.29
CA HIS A 46 6.00 -19.84 -15.31
C HIS A 46 4.67 -19.89 -14.53
N ARG A 47 4.64 -20.68 -13.46
CA ARG A 47 3.55 -20.63 -12.47
C ARG A 47 3.84 -19.52 -11.47
N ARG A 48 2.81 -18.78 -11.09
CA ARG A 48 2.93 -17.83 -9.99
C ARG A 48 3.03 -18.62 -8.70
N GLY A 49 4.16 -18.51 -7.99
CA GLY A 49 4.31 -19.07 -6.66
C GLY A 49 3.33 -18.44 -5.66
N GLU A 50 3.01 -19.19 -4.61
CA GLU A 50 2.24 -18.67 -3.48
C GLU A 50 3.01 -17.53 -2.79
N SER A 51 2.29 -16.58 -2.19
CA SER A 51 2.93 -15.51 -1.46
C SER A 51 3.50 -16.02 -0.14
N SER A 52 4.71 -15.58 0.20
CA SER A 52 5.37 -15.91 1.48
C SER A 52 4.71 -15.28 2.71
N VAL A 53 3.74 -14.40 2.51
CA VAL A 53 2.95 -13.72 3.54
C VAL A 53 1.47 -13.84 3.21
N PHE A 54 0.60 -13.68 4.21
CA PHE A 54 -0.84 -13.68 4.04
C PHE A 54 -1.29 -12.54 3.11
N ARG A 55 -1.99 -12.88 2.04
CA ARG A 55 -2.54 -11.95 1.04
C ARG A 55 -3.97 -12.36 0.70
N SER A 56 -4.94 -11.48 0.96
CA SER A 56 -6.36 -11.78 0.72
C SER A 56 -7.10 -10.52 0.30
N LEU A 57 -7.81 -10.61 -0.82
CA LEU A 57 -8.70 -9.53 -1.29
C LEU A 57 -9.91 -9.40 -0.36
N ALA A 58 -10.50 -10.54 0.06
CA ALA A 58 -11.63 -10.55 0.97
C ALA A 58 -11.29 -9.89 2.32
N HIS A 59 -10.12 -10.20 2.89
CA HIS A 59 -9.70 -9.57 4.14
C HIS A 59 -9.51 -8.06 3.99
N ARG A 60 -8.92 -7.59 2.87
CA ARG A 60 -8.80 -6.16 2.55
C ARG A 60 -10.15 -5.45 2.49
N GLN A 61 -11.16 -6.08 1.88
CA GLN A 61 -12.51 -5.52 1.81
C GLN A 61 -13.18 -5.46 3.19
N ILE A 62 -13.02 -6.51 4.00
CA ILE A 62 -13.53 -6.54 5.37
C ILE A 62 -12.91 -5.40 6.18
N VAL A 63 -11.58 -5.24 6.15
CA VAL A 63 -10.90 -4.14 6.84
C VAL A 63 -11.41 -2.78 6.32
N ALA A 64 -11.49 -2.59 5.00
CA ALA A 64 -11.97 -1.33 4.41
C ALA A 64 -13.42 -0.99 4.77
N SER A 65 -14.25 -1.97 5.15
CA SER A 65 -15.64 -1.73 5.58
C SER A 65 -15.75 -1.19 7.01
N LEU A 66 -14.68 -1.25 7.81
CA LEU A 66 -14.66 -0.72 9.18
C LEU A 66 -14.61 0.82 9.19
N PRO A 67 -15.16 1.50 10.21
CA PRO A 67 -14.95 2.92 10.42
C PRO A 67 -13.47 3.25 10.58
N CYS A 68 -13.07 4.47 10.19
CA CYS A 68 -11.68 4.91 10.30
C CYS A 68 -11.20 4.78 11.75
N ILE A 69 -10.12 4.04 11.99
CA ILE A 69 -9.62 3.78 13.34
C ILE A 69 -9.12 5.04 14.04
N ARG A 70 -8.67 6.03 13.27
CA ARG A 70 -8.15 7.31 13.77
C ARG A 70 -9.24 8.34 14.06
N CYS A 71 -10.11 8.63 13.09
CA CYS A 71 -11.11 9.71 13.20
C CYS A 71 -12.57 9.24 13.25
N ARG A 72 -12.81 7.93 13.28
CA ARG A 72 -14.14 7.29 13.39
C ARG A 72 -15.12 7.54 12.25
N ARG A 73 -14.69 8.22 11.17
CA ARG A 73 -15.50 8.41 9.96
C ARG A 73 -15.97 7.07 9.38
N GLN A 74 -17.27 6.97 9.11
CA GLN A 74 -17.95 5.79 8.55
C GLN A 74 -17.83 5.73 7.02
N MET A 75 -17.96 4.52 6.43
CA MET A 75 -18.15 4.25 4.99
C MET A 75 -17.12 4.83 3.99
N ARG A 76 -15.97 5.34 4.46
CA ARG A 76 -14.94 5.98 3.62
C ARG A 76 -13.53 5.43 3.87
N SER A 77 -13.42 4.32 4.60
CA SER A 77 -12.13 3.71 4.92
C SER A 77 -11.55 2.95 3.75
N GLN A 78 -10.23 2.95 3.66
CA GLN A 78 -9.43 2.06 2.83
C GLN A 78 -8.61 1.17 3.76
N ALA A 79 -8.24 -0.01 3.26
CA ALA A 79 -7.31 -0.89 3.95
C ALA A 79 -5.87 -0.38 3.76
N ALA A 80 -5.30 0.17 4.83
CA ALA A 80 -3.98 0.77 4.86
C ALA A 80 -2.96 -0.17 5.52
N HIS A 81 -1.83 -0.45 4.86
CA HIS A 81 -0.72 -1.15 5.51
C HIS A 81 0.02 -0.21 6.46
N LEU A 82 0.48 -0.76 7.59
CA LEU A 82 1.36 -0.02 8.49
C LEU A 82 2.66 0.42 7.78
N ASN A 83 3.13 1.62 8.07
CA ASN A 83 4.37 2.21 7.59
C ASN A 83 5.55 1.91 8.53
N LEU A 84 5.72 0.62 8.85
CA LEU A 84 6.80 0.13 9.71
C LEU A 84 7.74 -0.79 8.93
N ALA A 85 9.00 -0.37 8.79
CA ALA A 85 10.04 -1.16 8.12
C ALA A 85 10.26 -2.52 8.79
N ALA A 86 10.12 -2.59 10.12
CA ALA A 86 10.22 -3.82 10.90
C ALA A 86 9.13 -4.86 10.54
N LEU A 87 7.99 -4.42 9.99
CA LEU A 87 6.90 -5.30 9.54
C LEU A 87 6.93 -5.54 8.02
N GLY A 88 8.03 -5.18 7.36
CA GLY A 88 8.23 -5.41 5.93
C GLY A 88 7.81 -4.27 5.01
N LYS A 89 7.43 -3.09 5.52
CA LYS A 89 7.19 -1.92 4.65
C LYS A 89 8.51 -1.43 4.06
N GLY A 90 8.68 -1.61 2.75
CA GLY A 90 9.85 -1.16 1.98
C GLY A 90 10.63 -2.30 1.32
N LYS A 91 11.81 -1.99 0.78
CA LYS A 91 12.76 -2.98 0.20
C LYS A 91 12.20 -3.86 -0.94
N GLY A 92 11.17 -3.41 -1.64
CA GLY A 92 10.53 -4.19 -2.72
C GLY A 92 9.73 -5.42 -2.23
N LEU A 93 9.56 -5.57 -0.92
CA LEU A 93 8.82 -6.69 -0.33
C LEU A 93 7.33 -6.37 -0.21
N LYS A 94 6.50 -7.40 -0.38
CA LYS A 94 5.07 -7.30 -0.13
C LYS A 94 4.80 -7.41 1.38
N VAL A 95 4.01 -6.50 1.91
CA VAL A 95 3.56 -6.53 3.30
C VAL A 95 2.36 -7.48 3.42
N SER A 96 2.27 -8.20 4.54
CA SER A 96 1.13 -9.05 4.87
C SER A 96 -0.16 -8.23 4.95
N ASP A 97 -1.26 -8.77 4.45
CA ASP A 97 -2.61 -8.21 4.66
C ASP A 97 -3.06 -8.35 6.12
N ALA A 98 -2.36 -9.12 6.97
CA ALA A 98 -2.62 -9.15 8.41
C ALA A 98 -2.34 -7.80 9.10
N PHE A 99 -1.53 -6.94 8.49
CA PHE A 99 -1.09 -5.66 9.09
C PHE A 99 -1.84 -4.47 8.49
N LEU A 100 -3.12 -4.67 8.18
CA LEU A 100 -4.00 -3.65 7.63
C LEU A 100 -4.80 -2.97 8.73
N VAL A 101 -5.01 -1.67 8.58
CA VAL A 101 -5.89 -0.86 9.43
C VAL A 101 -6.87 -0.05 8.58
N PRO A 102 -8.10 0.21 9.06
CA PRO A 102 -9.08 1.01 8.32
C PRO A 102 -8.79 2.51 8.51
N LEU A 103 -8.43 3.20 7.43
CA LEU A 103 -8.20 4.64 7.47
C LEU A 103 -8.97 5.35 6.35
N CYS A 104 -9.60 6.48 6.68
CA CYS A 104 -10.40 7.21 5.69
C CYS A 104 -9.55 7.74 4.53
N ALA A 105 -10.12 7.65 3.32
CA ALA A 105 -9.62 8.30 2.12
C ALA A 105 -9.73 9.83 2.24
N PRO A 106 -8.99 10.59 1.40
CA PRO A 106 -9.17 12.03 1.26
C PRO A 106 -10.60 12.40 0.83
N ASP A 107 -10.99 13.63 1.18
CA ASP A 107 -12.25 14.24 0.76
C ASP A 107 -12.00 15.56 0.04
N LEU A 108 -13.05 16.15 -0.53
CA LEU A 108 -12.95 17.47 -1.15
C LEU A 108 -12.43 18.51 -0.13
N GLY A 109 -11.20 18.98 -0.33
CA GLY A 109 -10.56 19.98 0.51
C GLY A 109 -9.93 19.47 1.81
N ALA A 110 -9.97 18.17 2.11
CA ALA A 110 -9.44 17.62 3.36
C ALA A 110 -8.60 16.35 3.16
N ALA A 111 -7.40 16.34 3.75
CA ALA A 111 -6.54 15.17 3.76
C ALA A 111 -7.14 14.03 4.60
N GLY A 112 -7.26 12.84 4.02
CA GLY A 112 -7.75 11.64 4.70
C GLY A 112 -6.69 11.04 5.62
N CYS A 113 -7.12 10.31 6.66
CA CYS A 113 -6.19 9.67 7.60
C CYS A 113 -5.25 8.67 6.93
N HIS A 114 -5.69 8.01 5.85
CA HIS A 114 -4.83 7.10 5.08
C HIS A 114 -3.67 7.87 4.43
N TYR A 115 -3.99 8.97 3.74
CA TYR A 115 -2.99 9.86 3.14
C TYR A 115 -2.05 10.46 4.20
N LEU A 116 -2.59 10.86 5.36
CA LEU A 116 -1.76 11.39 6.44
C LEU A 116 -0.76 10.37 6.99
N LEU A 117 -1.10 9.08 7.02
CA LEU A 117 -0.19 8.02 7.44
C LEU A 117 0.93 7.78 6.43
N ASP A 118 0.62 7.87 5.13
CA ASP A 118 1.58 7.64 4.04
C ASP A 118 2.57 8.78 3.82
N GLN A 119 2.21 10.00 4.22
CA GLN A 119 3.11 11.15 4.16
C GLN A 119 4.08 11.12 5.36
N SER A 120 5.36 10.90 5.09
CA SER A 120 6.42 10.96 6.09
C SER A 120 6.50 12.35 6.75
N GLY A 121 6.88 12.39 8.03
CA GLY A 121 7.16 13.63 8.75
C GLY A 121 5.98 14.32 9.42
N ARG A 122 4.75 13.82 9.28
CA ARG A 122 3.57 14.37 10.00
C ARG A 122 3.36 13.82 11.42
N ILE A 123 3.98 12.69 11.75
CA ILE A 123 3.96 12.08 13.08
C ILE A 123 5.41 11.73 13.43
N PRO A 124 5.93 12.08 14.61
CA PRO A 124 7.25 11.63 15.06
C PRO A 124 7.39 10.12 14.93
N ARG A 125 8.56 9.65 14.47
CA ARG A 125 8.72 8.26 14.01
C ARG A 125 8.41 7.22 15.09
N GLU A 126 8.81 7.49 16.33
CA GLU A 126 8.61 6.59 17.47
C GLU A 126 7.15 6.58 17.93
N GLU A 127 6.54 7.76 18.11
CA GLU A 127 5.11 7.91 18.41
C GLU A 127 4.23 7.26 17.34
N SER A 128 4.65 7.36 16.07
CA SER A 128 3.97 6.77 14.92
C SER A 128 3.94 5.24 15.01
N ALA A 129 5.01 4.61 15.51
CA ALA A 129 5.07 3.16 15.60
C ALA A 129 4.11 2.62 16.67
N ALA A 130 4.15 3.16 17.89
CA ALA A 130 3.25 2.77 18.96
C ALA A 130 1.77 2.98 18.56
N LEU A 131 1.47 4.11 17.92
CA LEU A 131 0.12 4.42 17.44
C LEU A 131 -0.38 3.42 16.40
N GLN A 132 0.46 3.07 15.42
CA GLN A 132 0.14 2.11 14.38
C GLN A 132 -0.08 0.70 14.92
N ILE A 133 0.76 0.25 15.86
CA ILE A 133 0.57 -1.03 16.54
C ILE A 133 -0.73 -1.05 17.35
N ARG A 134 -1.06 0.05 18.03
CA ARG A 134 -2.34 0.19 18.74
C ARG A 134 -3.53 0.07 17.79
N TRP A 135 -3.50 0.75 16.64
CA TRP A 135 -4.55 0.63 15.63
C TRP A 135 -4.69 -0.79 15.08
N LEU A 136 -3.56 -1.47 14.86
CA LEU A 136 -3.57 -2.86 14.40
C LEU A 136 -4.20 -3.78 15.46
N LYS A 137 -3.80 -3.66 16.73
CA LYS A 137 -4.41 -4.42 17.84
C LYS A 137 -5.92 -4.23 17.89
N LEU A 138 -6.39 -2.98 17.83
CA LEU A 138 -7.83 -2.67 17.83
C LEU A 138 -8.56 -3.23 16.61
N THR A 139 -7.95 -3.18 15.43
CA THR A 139 -8.51 -3.75 14.19
C THR A 139 -8.63 -5.27 14.30
N ARG A 140 -7.56 -5.94 14.75
CA ARG A 140 -7.55 -7.39 15.03
C ARG A 140 -8.65 -7.77 16.02
N THR A 141 -8.74 -7.11 17.18
CA THR A 141 -9.78 -7.39 18.19
C THR A 141 -11.18 -7.20 17.62
N THR A 142 -11.40 -6.14 16.84
CA THR A 142 -12.69 -5.88 16.18
C THR A 142 -13.07 -7.01 15.23
N LEU A 143 -12.13 -7.51 14.44
CA LEU A 143 -12.37 -8.60 13.50
C LEU A 143 -12.53 -9.95 14.20
N GLN A 144 -11.77 -10.22 15.26
CA GLN A 144 -11.92 -11.42 16.09
C GLN A 144 -13.31 -11.48 16.72
N ALA A 145 -13.79 -10.37 17.30
CA ALA A 145 -15.13 -10.28 17.87
C ALA A 145 -16.24 -10.52 16.82
N ARG A 146 -15.96 -10.30 15.53
CA ARG A 146 -16.87 -10.56 14.41
C ARG A 146 -16.70 -11.94 13.77
N GLY A 147 -15.76 -12.76 14.24
CA GLY A 147 -15.40 -14.03 13.59
C GLY A 147 -14.77 -13.85 12.20
N GLN A 148 -14.25 -12.66 11.89
CA GLN A 148 -13.73 -12.26 10.58
C GLN A 148 -12.19 -12.19 10.54
N TRP A 149 -11.51 -12.73 11.55
CA TRP A 149 -10.05 -12.77 11.63
C TRP A 149 -9.51 -14.13 11.15
N PRO A 150 -8.86 -14.21 9.97
CA PRO A 150 -8.40 -15.49 9.42
C PRO A 150 -7.22 -16.07 10.20
N ALA A 151 -7.13 -17.40 10.29
CA ALA A 151 -6.01 -18.09 10.95
C ALA A 151 -4.64 -17.76 10.32
N LEU A 152 -4.57 -17.62 9.00
CA LEU A 152 -3.35 -17.21 8.31
C LEU A 152 -2.92 -15.77 8.66
N ALA A 153 -3.89 -14.88 8.94
CA ALA A 153 -3.58 -13.54 9.41
C ALA A 153 -3.02 -13.56 10.83
N GLU A 154 -3.56 -14.44 11.69
CA GLU A 154 -3.04 -14.66 13.04
C GLU A 154 -1.62 -15.22 13.01
N ALA A 155 -1.32 -16.18 12.13
CA ALA A 155 0.02 -16.75 11.99
C ALA A 155 1.07 -15.67 11.66
N ASP A 156 0.77 -14.78 10.70
CA ASP A 156 1.64 -13.66 10.34
C ASP A 156 1.78 -12.64 11.49
N TYR A 157 0.69 -12.37 12.22
CA TYR A 157 0.69 -11.51 13.40
C TYR A 157 1.63 -12.05 14.48
N GLN A 158 1.52 -13.32 14.83
CA GLN A 158 2.39 -13.95 15.82
C GLN A 158 3.85 -14.02 15.36
N LYS A 159 4.09 -14.34 14.09
CA LYS A 159 5.44 -14.48 13.55
C LYS A 159 6.19 -13.15 13.48
N ILE A 160 5.51 -12.03 13.19
CA ILE A 160 6.17 -10.76 12.84
C ILE A 160 5.90 -9.68 13.89
N VAL A 161 4.66 -9.52 14.32
CA VAL A 161 4.25 -8.39 15.18
C VAL A 161 4.58 -8.66 16.65
N ILE A 162 4.35 -9.87 17.16
CA ILE A 162 4.66 -10.20 18.56
C ILE A 162 6.15 -9.99 18.87
N PRO A 163 7.11 -10.57 18.11
CA PRO A 163 8.53 -10.31 18.36
C PRO A 163 8.92 -8.85 18.22
N TYR A 164 8.23 -8.07 17.39
CA TYR A 164 8.46 -6.64 17.28
C TYR A 164 8.02 -5.90 18.55
N ILE A 165 6.85 -6.23 19.09
CA ILE A 165 6.35 -5.64 20.34
C ILE A 165 7.29 -5.98 21.49
N ASP A 166 7.68 -7.26 21.62
CA ASP A 166 8.51 -7.73 22.73
C ASP A 166 9.86 -6.98 22.77
N ARG A 167 10.47 -6.74 21.60
CA ARG A 167 11.71 -5.94 21.47
C ARG A 167 11.54 -4.45 21.80
N CYS A 168 10.32 -3.92 21.74
CA CYS A 168 10.05 -2.52 22.07
C CYS A 168 9.69 -2.32 23.55
N THR A 169 9.37 -3.40 24.27
CA THR A 169 8.99 -3.38 25.69
C THR A 169 10.07 -3.93 26.63
N ALA A 170 11.06 -4.64 26.09
CA ALA A 170 12.28 -5.06 26.80
C ALA A 170 13.28 -3.89 26.89
#